data_AF-A0A7S0ZQD1-F1
#
_entry.id   AF-A0A7S0ZQD1-F1
#
_cell.length_a   1.000
_cell.length_b   1.000
_cell.length_c   1.000
_cell.angle_alpha   90.00
_cell.angle_beta   90.00
_cell.angle_gamma   90.00
#
_symmetry.space_group_name_H-M   'P 1'
#
loop_
_entity.id
_entity.type
_entity.pdbx_description
1 polymer ?
#
loop_
_entity_poly.entity_id
_entity_poly.type
_entity_poly.pdbx_seq_one_letter_code
_entity_poly.pdbx_strand_id
1 'polypeptide(L)'
;FWLKLAWLIQMSHGAFSPADSFGTWINTELMHVERDDIRLLSAWRRSSSILHFDPTKTDIIAWRLRRGYFFYCAACLGVSLFLLLWNTGKGMRTNWDLPAWKHYRWEESLEVIVSVAMSVETLVTLRVVGCRRSLCNWWQVFDVCVMVMALVSIVYGLEHLGRGAEVCVANVPLLLLRFALQPLRVFSAWSGTRRTWRMQEGVETNAINFDALPEESGHFGYVQHNG
;
A
#
# COMPACT_ATOMS: atom_id res chain seq x y z
N PHE A 1 9.22 -10.78 12.67
CA PHE A 1 10.39 -11.47 13.24
C PHE A 1 9.98 -12.81 13.87
N TRP A 2 9.00 -12.83 14.78
CA TRP A 2 8.44 -14.05 15.38
C TRP A 2 7.93 -15.11 14.37
N LEU A 3 7.29 -14.69 13.28
CA LEU A 3 6.86 -15.60 12.20
C LEU A 3 8.02 -16.27 11.46
N LYS A 4 9.17 -15.59 11.31
CA LYS A 4 10.39 -16.18 10.72
C LYS A 4 11.04 -17.19 11.68
N LEU A 5 10.97 -16.93 12.99
CA LEU A 5 11.51 -17.84 14.01
C LEU A 5 10.65 -19.12 14.13
N ALA A 6 9.33 -18.97 14.12
CA ALA A 6 8.40 -20.11 14.10
C ALA A 6 8.58 -20.98 12.84
N TRP A 7 8.78 -20.34 11.68
CA TRP A 7 9.01 -21.03 10.41
C TRP A 7 10.34 -21.79 10.38
N LEU A 8 11.41 -21.23 10.97
CA LEU A 8 12.71 -21.89 11.11
C LEU A 8 12.66 -23.08 12.09
N ILE A 9 11.89 -22.97 13.17
CA ILE A 9 11.68 -24.07 14.13
C ILE A 9 10.86 -25.21 13.49
N GLN A 10 9.87 -24.89 12.64
CA GLN A 10 9.11 -25.93 11.92
C GLN A 10 9.93 -26.62 10.81
N MET A 11 10.86 -25.92 10.16
CA MET A 11 11.74 -26.51 9.15
C MET A 11 12.74 -27.52 9.73
N SER A 12 13.16 -27.38 11.01
CA SER A 12 14.15 -28.29 11.59
C SER A 12 13.61 -29.68 11.94
N HIS A 13 12.29 -29.88 11.90
CA HIS A 13 11.66 -31.16 12.25
C HIS A 13 11.38 -32.09 11.05
N GLY A 14 11.86 -31.76 9.85
CA GLY A 14 12.06 -32.72 8.75
C GLY A 14 10.82 -33.40 8.14
N ALA A 15 9.62 -33.03 8.56
CA ALA A 15 8.39 -33.76 8.20
C ALA A 15 7.46 -33.04 7.20
N PHE A 16 7.87 -31.93 6.60
CA PHE A 16 6.97 -31.12 5.77
C PHE A 16 7.47 -30.91 4.33
N SER A 17 6.74 -31.48 3.36
CA SER A 17 6.89 -31.17 1.94
C SER A 17 6.43 -29.71 1.70
N PRO A 18 7.33 -28.80 1.29
CA PRO A 18 7.06 -27.36 1.28
C PRO A 18 6.06 -26.91 0.20
N ALA A 19 5.79 -27.73 -0.82
CA ALA A 19 4.92 -27.37 -1.93
C ALA A 19 3.42 -27.41 -1.58
N ASP A 20 2.99 -28.35 -0.74
CA ASP A 20 1.56 -28.57 -0.47
C ASP A 20 1.06 -27.76 0.75
N SER A 21 1.98 -27.45 1.66
CA SER A 21 1.70 -26.68 2.89
C SER A 21 1.48 -25.20 2.65
N PHE A 22 2.30 -24.60 1.78
CA PHE A 22 2.25 -23.17 1.56
C PHE A 22 0.97 -22.77 0.80
N GLY A 23 0.52 -23.62 -0.13
CA GLY A 23 -0.74 -23.42 -0.84
C GLY A 23 -1.98 -23.56 0.05
N THR A 24 -1.97 -24.53 0.97
CA THR A 24 -3.08 -24.72 1.92
C THR A 24 -3.11 -23.64 2.99
N TRP A 25 -1.95 -23.21 3.50
CA TRP A 25 -1.82 -22.10 4.45
C TRP A 25 -2.21 -20.75 3.82
N ILE A 26 -1.77 -20.46 2.59
CA ILE A 26 -2.23 -19.27 1.87
C ILE A 26 -3.74 -19.32 1.70
N ASN A 27 -4.34 -20.43 1.25
CA ASN A 27 -5.79 -20.50 1.06
C ASN A 27 -6.60 -20.37 2.36
N THR A 28 -6.10 -20.89 3.48
CA THR A 28 -6.78 -20.76 4.78
C THR A 28 -6.66 -19.36 5.35
N GLU A 29 -5.48 -18.73 5.27
CA GLU A 29 -5.33 -17.32 5.65
C GLU A 29 -6.11 -16.40 4.71
N LEU A 30 -6.12 -16.63 3.39
CA LEU A 30 -6.89 -15.83 2.44
C LEU A 30 -8.40 -15.90 2.75
N MET A 31 -8.92 -17.08 3.07
CA MET A 31 -10.33 -17.26 3.43
C MET A 31 -10.69 -16.68 4.80
N HIS A 32 -9.78 -16.72 5.77
CA HIS A 32 -10.04 -16.11 7.08
C HIS A 32 -10.06 -14.58 6.98
N VAL A 33 -9.12 -14.01 6.20
CA VAL A 33 -9.09 -12.58 5.85
C VAL A 33 -10.39 -12.16 5.16
N GLU A 34 -10.91 -12.96 4.24
CA GLU A 34 -12.15 -12.65 3.51
C GLU A 34 -13.40 -12.65 4.41
N ARG A 35 -13.46 -13.53 5.42
CA ARG A 35 -14.62 -13.64 6.32
C ARG A 35 -14.66 -12.50 7.35
N ASP A 36 -13.51 -12.08 7.86
CA ASP A 36 -13.40 -10.92 8.75
C ASP A 36 -13.63 -9.61 7.98
N ASP A 37 -13.26 -9.56 6.71
CA ASP A 37 -13.58 -8.44 5.82
C ASP A 37 -15.09 -8.25 5.63
N ILE A 38 -15.90 -9.32 5.54
CA ILE A 38 -17.36 -9.22 5.40
C ILE A 38 -18.03 -8.66 6.68
N ARG A 39 -17.56 -9.05 7.86
CA ARG A 39 -18.04 -8.49 9.14
C ARG A 39 -17.62 -7.04 9.31
N LEU A 40 -16.39 -6.69 8.92
CA LEU A 40 -15.92 -5.30 8.89
C LEU A 40 -16.64 -4.45 7.84
N LEU A 41 -17.06 -5.03 6.71
CA LEU A 41 -17.82 -4.35 5.66
C LEU A 41 -19.26 -4.07 6.07
N SER A 42 -19.91 -4.99 6.77
CA SER A 42 -21.26 -4.77 7.31
C SER A 42 -21.28 -3.76 8.46
N ALA A 43 -20.26 -3.78 9.33
CA ALA A 43 -20.03 -2.72 10.31
C ALA A 43 -19.68 -1.36 9.65
N TRP A 44 -18.97 -1.39 8.52
CA TRP A 44 -18.64 -0.20 7.73
C TRP A 44 -19.88 0.45 7.10
N ARG A 45 -20.78 -0.34 6.49
CA ARG A 45 -22.05 0.17 5.92
C ARG A 45 -22.92 0.86 6.97
N ARG A 46 -22.86 0.41 8.23
CA ARG A 46 -23.62 1.00 9.34
C ARG A 46 -22.94 2.23 9.97
N SER A 47 -21.61 2.38 9.78
CA SER A 47 -20.86 3.55 10.25
C SER A 47 -20.69 4.64 9.19
N SER A 48 -20.86 4.32 7.90
CA SER A 48 -20.77 5.28 6.80
C SER A 48 -21.98 6.20 6.69
N SER A 49 -23.11 5.85 7.29
CA SER A 49 -24.33 6.67 7.32
C SER A 49 -24.24 7.89 8.23
N ILE A 50 -23.21 7.98 9.09
CA ILE A 50 -23.05 9.09 10.06
C ILE A 50 -21.87 10.01 9.66
N LEU A 51 -21.03 9.61 8.72
CA LEU A 51 -19.99 10.48 8.20
C LEU A 51 -20.64 11.43 7.18
N HIS A 52 -21.10 12.58 7.68
CA HIS A 52 -21.47 13.74 6.88
C HIS A 52 -20.42 13.89 5.76
N PHE A 53 -20.83 13.62 4.53
CA PHE A 53 -19.97 13.58 3.36
C PHE A 53 -19.58 15.03 3.06
N ASP A 54 -18.52 15.52 3.71
CA ASP A 54 -17.97 16.83 3.38
C ASP A 54 -17.57 16.80 1.90
N PRO A 55 -18.10 17.69 1.05
CA PRO A 55 -17.81 17.71 -0.38
C PRO A 55 -16.31 17.89 -0.68
N THR A 56 -15.53 18.38 0.28
CA THR A 56 -14.07 18.48 0.18
C THR A 56 -13.35 17.13 0.28
N LYS A 57 -13.93 16.14 0.97
CA LYS A 57 -13.35 14.79 1.09
C LYS A 57 -13.62 13.96 -0.16
N THR A 58 -14.73 14.19 -0.85
CA THR A 58 -15.03 13.53 -2.12
C THR A 58 -14.06 13.91 -3.23
N ASP A 59 -13.64 15.17 -3.27
CA ASP A 59 -12.67 15.64 -4.27
C ASP A 59 -11.29 14.99 -4.06
N ILE A 60 -10.86 14.79 -2.82
CA ILE A 60 -9.60 14.12 -2.50
C ILE A 60 -9.64 12.64 -2.89
N ILE A 61 -10.76 11.96 -2.66
CA ILE A 61 -10.94 10.56 -3.05
C ILE A 61 -11.02 10.43 -4.58
N ALA A 62 -11.74 11.33 -5.25
CA ALA A 62 -11.81 11.39 -6.70
C ALA A 62 -10.43 11.67 -7.32
N TRP A 63 -9.62 12.53 -6.68
CA TRP A 63 -8.26 12.82 -7.13
C TRP A 63 -7.35 11.58 -7.06
N ARG A 64 -7.46 10.78 -5.99
CA ARG A 64 -6.72 9.50 -5.87
C ARG A 64 -7.14 8.45 -6.87
N LEU A 65 -8.39 8.47 -7.32
CA LEU A 65 -8.89 7.55 -8.34
C LEU A 65 -8.46 7.94 -9.77
N ARG A 66 -7.86 9.12 -9.93
CA ARG A 66 -7.47 9.64 -11.24
C ARG A 66 -6.23 8.91 -11.73
N ARG A 67 -6.23 8.47 -13.00
CA ARG A 67 -5.11 7.76 -13.66
C ARG A 67 -3.74 8.43 -13.45
N GLY A 68 -3.70 9.75 -13.27
CA GLY A 68 -2.48 10.50 -12.99
C GLY A 68 -1.75 10.07 -11.71
N TYR A 69 -2.48 9.68 -10.66
CA TYR A 69 -1.87 9.19 -9.42
C TYR A 69 -1.13 7.88 -9.64
N PHE A 70 -1.69 6.98 -10.46
CA PHE A 70 -1.02 5.73 -10.84
C PHE A 70 0.27 5.99 -11.62
N PHE A 71 0.26 6.95 -12.56
CA PHE A 71 1.47 7.36 -13.27
C PHE A 71 2.53 7.94 -12.34
N TYR A 72 2.14 8.75 -11.35
CA TYR A 72 3.06 9.28 -10.36
C TYR A 72 3.72 8.16 -9.54
N CYS A 73 2.93 7.24 -8.96
CA CYS A 73 3.49 6.10 -8.23
C CYS A 73 4.38 5.21 -9.12
N ALA A 74 3.97 4.98 -10.37
CA ALA A 74 4.74 4.21 -11.34
C ALA A 74 6.06 4.91 -11.70
N ALA A 75 6.05 6.24 -11.84
CA ALA A 75 7.26 7.02 -12.07
C ALA A 75 8.19 6.97 -10.86
N CYS A 76 7.68 7.13 -9.64
CA CYS A 76 8.49 7.01 -8.43
C CYS A 76 9.08 5.59 -8.27
N LEU A 77 8.31 4.54 -8.59
CA LEU A 77 8.83 3.17 -8.66
C LEU A 77 9.92 3.07 -9.73
N GLY A 78 9.69 3.59 -10.94
CA GLY A 78 10.64 3.56 -12.03
C GLY A 78 11.97 4.22 -11.68
N VAL A 79 11.93 5.42 -11.09
CA VAL A 79 13.12 6.13 -10.60
C VAL A 79 13.85 5.31 -9.53
N SER A 80 13.10 4.72 -8.59
CA SER A 80 13.70 3.91 -7.52
C SER A 80 14.36 2.64 -8.05
N LEU A 81 13.71 1.94 -9.00
CA LEU A 81 14.25 0.78 -9.69
C LEU A 81 15.47 1.13 -10.54
N PHE A 82 15.45 2.28 -11.20
CA PHE A 82 16.58 2.77 -11.97
C PHE A 82 17.80 3.00 -11.07
N LEU A 83 17.62 3.72 -9.95
CA LEU A 83 18.69 3.93 -8.95
C LEU A 83 19.20 2.60 -8.38
N LEU A 84 18.32 1.63 -8.18
CA LEU A 84 18.69 0.28 -7.73
C LEU A 84 19.58 -0.44 -8.75
N LEU A 85 19.10 -0.57 -9.98
CA LEU A 85 19.82 -1.27 -11.04
C LEU A 85 21.17 -0.61 -11.30
N TRP A 86 21.20 0.72 -11.24
CA TRP A 86 22.42 1.50 -11.37
C TRP A 86 23.40 1.22 -10.22
N ASN A 87 22.95 1.22 -8.97
CA ASN A 87 23.79 0.94 -7.81
C ASN A 87 24.29 -0.51 -7.79
N THR A 88 23.42 -1.48 -8.09
CA THR A 88 23.79 -2.90 -8.22
C THR A 88 24.78 -3.11 -9.37
N GLY A 89 24.55 -2.46 -10.52
CA GLY A 89 25.45 -2.54 -11.67
C GLY A 89 26.84 -1.98 -11.37
N LYS A 90 26.92 -0.87 -10.64
CA LYS A 90 28.20 -0.34 -10.11
C LYS A 90 28.85 -1.33 -9.14
N GLY A 91 28.10 -1.87 -8.18
CA GLY A 91 28.59 -2.86 -7.22
C GLY A 91 29.18 -4.10 -7.90
N MET A 92 28.50 -4.64 -8.92
CA MET A 92 28.98 -5.78 -9.70
C MET A 92 30.25 -5.47 -10.49
N ARG A 93 30.36 -4.29 -11.10
CA ARG A 93 31.56 -3.90 -11.88
C ARG A 93 32.79 -3.67 -11.01
N THR A 94 32.60 -3.24 -9.77
CA THR A 94 33.68 -2.94 -8.83
C THR A 94 33.96 -4.12 -7.88
N ASN A 95 33.44 -5.33 -8.15
CA ASN A 95 33.58 -6.49 -7.26
C ASN A 95 33.25 -6.20 -5.79
N TRP A 96 32.29 -5.29 -5.56
CA TRP A 96 31.94 -4.83 -4.21
C TRP A 96 33.11 -4.23 -3.42
N ASP A 97 34.08 -3.59 -4.08
CA ASP A 97 35.19 -2.93 -3.41
C ASP A 97 34.73 -1.55 -2.88
N LEU A 98 34.20 -1.54 -1.66
CA LEU A 98 33.65 -0.37 -0.95
C LEU A 98 34.55 0.90 -0.98
N PRO A 99 35.89 0.83 -0.77
CA PRO A 99 36.70 2.04 -0.66
C PRO A 99 36.83 2.83 -1.97
N ALA A 100 36.63 2.19 -3.12
CA ALA A 100 36.67 2.87 -4.43
C ALA A 100 35.34 3.49 -4.84
N TRP A 101 34.28 3.34 -4.03
CA TRP A 101 32.92 3.66 -4.44
C TRP A 101 32.63 5.17 -4.38
N LYS A 102 32.94 5.88 -5.47
CA LYS A 102 32.64 7.31 -5.62
C LYS A 102 31.13 7.54 -5.67
N HIS A 103 30.55 8.00 -4.56
CA HIS A 103 29.14 8.39 -4.48
C HIS A 103 28.92 9.71 -5.22
N TYR A 104 28.00 9.71 -6.19
CA TYR A 104 27.60 10.94 -6.87
C TYR A 104 26.50 11.64 -6.06
N ARG A 105 26.69 12.93 -5.75
CA ARG A 105 25.72 13.73 -4.94
C ARG A 105 24.30 13.78 -5.49
N TRP A 106 24.14 13.62 -6.81
CA TRP A 106 22.82 13.62 -7.43
C TRP A 106 22.01 12.36 -7.09
N GLU A 107 22.67 11.21 -6.91
CA GLU A 107 22.02 9.94 -6.57
C GLU A 107 21.40 10.02 -5.17
N GLU A 108 22.18 10.55 -4.21
CA GLU A 108 21.74 10.81 -2.84
C GLU A 108 20.57 11.81 -2.80
N SER A 109 20.67 12.88 -3.59
CA SER A 109 19.61 13.89 -3.67
C SER A 109 18.29 13.30 -4.21
N LEU A 110 18.35 12.48 -5.26
CA LEU A 110 17.16 11.81 -5.81
C LEU A 110 16.56 10.82 -4.82
N GLU A 111 17.38 10.07 -4.08
CA GLU A 111 16.90 9.13 -3.07
C GLU A 111 16.14 9.86 -1.96
N VAL A 112 16.67 10.99 -1.46
CA VAL A 112 16.01 11.79 -0.44
C VAL A 112 14.69 12.36 -0.95
N ILE A 113 14.67 12.92 -2.17
CA ILE A 113 13.46 13.49 -2.78
C ILE A 113 12.37 12.41 -2.93
N VAL A 114 12.70 11.26 -3.50
CA VAL A 114 11.75 10.15 -3.69
C VAL A 114 11.24 9.64 -2.34
N SER A 115 12.13 9.51 -1.34
CA SER A 115 11.77 9.04 -0.01
C SER A 115 10.83 10.01 0.72
N VAL A 116 11.08 11.32 0.63
CA VAL A 116 10.19 12.35 1.19
C VAL A 116 8.84 12.35 0.48
N ALA A 117 8.84 12.32 -0.85
CA ALA A 117 7.63 12.34 -1.66
C ALA A 117 6.72 11.13 -1.32
N MET A 118 7.31 9.94 -1.20
CA MET A 118 6.60 8.73 -0.78
C MET A 118 6.13 8.78 0.69
N SER A 119 6.88 9.42 1.58
CA SER A 119 6.49 9.56 2.99
C SER A 119 5.28 10.48 3.14
N VAL A 120 5.25 11.59 2.41
CA VAL A 120 4.10 12.51 2.35
C VAL A 120 2.86 11.77 1.85
N GLU A 121 3.01 10.96 0.80
CA GLU A 121 1.91 10.17 0.25
C GLU A 121 1.32 9.19 1.27
N THR A 122 2.18 8.44 1.98
CA THR A 122 1.75 7.52 3.04
C THR A 122 1.10 8.27 4.20
N LEU A 123 1.62 9.43 4.60
CA LEU A 123 0.99 10.27 5.63
C LEU A 123 -0.39 10.75 5.21
N VAL A 124 -0.55 11.22 3.97
CA VAL A 124 -1.87 11.60 3.43
C VAL A 124 -2.80 10.39 3.41
N THR A 125 -2.32 9.21 3.02
CA THR A 125 -3.11 7.96 3.05
C THR A 125 -3.57 7.64 4.46
N LEU A 126 -2.66 7.71 5.43
CA LEU A 126 -2.94 7.44 6.84
C LEU A 126 -3.95 8.43 7.42
N ARG A 127 -3.84 9.71 7.04
CA ARG A 127 -4.78 10.77 7.45
C ARG A 127 -6.17 10.58 6.86
N VAL A 128 -6.27 10.20 5.58
CA VAL A 128 -7.55 10.00 4.89
C VAL A 128 -8.26 8.74 5.39
N VAL A 129 -7.53 7.62 5.57
CA VAL A 129 -8.11 6.34 6.03
C VAL A 129 -8.39 6.35 7.53
N GLY A 130 -7.62 7.13 8.29
CA GLY A 130 -7.69 7.22 9.74
C GLY A 130 -6.74 6.24 10.43
N CYS A 131 -6.02 6.74 11.45
CA CYS A 131 -4.94 6.00 12.12
C CYS A 131 -5.41 4.68 12.78
N ARG A 132 -6.53 4.71 13.52
CA ARG A 132 -7.08 3.51 14.18
C ARG A 132 -7.40 2.39 13.20
N ARG A 133 -8.04 2.73 12.08
CA ARG A 133 -8.42 1.75 11.07
C ARG A 133 -7.21 1.23 10.31
N SER A 134 -6.22 2.09 10.11
CA SER A 134 -5.00 1.73 9.41
C SER A 134 -4.15 0.70 10.16
N LEU A 135 -4.14 0.76 11.49
CA LEU A 135 -3.41 -0.19 12.32
C LEU A 135 -4.02 -1.60 12.35
N CYS A 136 -5.28 -1.78 11.95
CA CYS A 136 -5.88 -3.11 11.84
C CYS A 136 -5.47 -3.85 10.56
N ASN A 137 -4.99 -3.13 9.53
CA ASN A 137 -4.55 -3.75 8.29
C ASN A 137 -3.03 -3.95 8.31
N TRP A 138 -2.58 -5.19 8.38
CA TRP A 138 -1.16 -5.57 8.39
C TRP A 138 -0.36 -4.94 7.23
N TRP A 139 -0.96 -4.79 6.05
CA TRP A 139 -0.32 -4.16 4.91
C TRP A 139 -0.02 -2.68 5.13
N GLN A 140 -0.93 -1.96 5.79
CA GLN A 140 -0.71 -0.54 6.11
C GLN A 140 0.24 -0.36 7.28
N VAL A 141 0.20 -1.23 8.29
CA VAL A 141 1.20 -1.24 9.37
C VAL A 141 2.59 -1.43 8.78
N PHE A 142 2.72 -2.36 7.84
CA PHE A 142 3.95 -2.56 7.10
C PHE A 142 4.38 -1.28 6.36
N ASP A 143 3.48 -0.62 5.63
CA ASP A 143 3.78 0.63 4.92
C ASP A 143 4.27 1.76 5.86
N VAL A 144 3.64 1.90 7.02
CA VAL A 144 4.06 2.87 8.06
C VAL A 144 5.44 2.52 8.61
N CYS A 145 5.73 1.23 8.84
CA CYS A 145 7.05 0.79 9.30
C CYS A 145 8.14 1.12 8.26
N VAL A 146 7.88 0.88 6.97
CA VAL A 146 8.78 1.26 5.87
C VAL A 146 9.01 2.76 5.84
N MET A 147 7.95 3.57 5.99
CA MET A 147 8.05 5.03 6.07
C MET A 147 8.92 5.49 7.25
N VAL A 148 8.74 4.91 8.44
CA VAL A 148 9.55 5.24 9.62
C VAL A 148 11.02 4.88 9.41
N MET A 149 11.32 3.69 8.88
CA MET A 149 12.70 3.34 8.53
C MET A 149 13.29 4.28 7.48
N ALA A 150 12.46 4.73 6.52
CA ALA A 150 12.89 5.70 5.54
C ALA A 150 13.23 7.06 6.17
N LEU A 151 12.42 7.54 7.13
CA LEU A 151 12.73 8.77 7.86
C LEU A 151 13.99 8.63 8.71
N VAL A 152 14.13 7.52 9.44
CA VAL A 152 15.31 7.25 10.26
C VAL A 152 16.59 7.28 9.43
N SER A 153 16.62 6.63 8.26
CA SER A 153 17.82 6.68 7.44
C SER A 153 18.07 8.03 6.76
N ILE A 154 17.03 8.84 6.48
CA ILE A 154 17.25 10.24 6.03
C ILE A 154 17.91 11.04 7.15
N VAL A 155 17.36 10.99 8.37
CA VAL A 155 17.92 11.70 9.53
C VAL A 155 19.35 11.24 9.79
N TYR A 156 19.59 9.93 9.76
CA TYR A 156 20.93 9.37 9.91
C TYR A 156 21.88 9.85 8.80
N GLY A 157 21.45 9.88 7.54
CA GLY A 157 22.24 10.42 6.44
C GLY A 157 22.59 11.90 6.62
N LEU A 158 21.62 12.72 7.02
CA LEU A 158 21.79 14.16 7.26
C LEU A 158 22.74 14.46 8.43
N GLU A 159 22.63 13.72 9.54
CA GLU A 159 23.53 13.88 10.69
C GLU A 159 24.97 13.51 10.35
N HIS A 160 25.17 12.55 9.44
CA HIS A 160 26.50 12.04 9.09
C HIS A 160 27.16 12.76 7.91
N LEU A 161 26.38 13.40 7.03
CA LEU A 161 26.89 14.26 5.95
C LEU A 161 27.82 15.38 6.47
N GLY A 162 27.69 15.77 7.74
CA GLY A 162 28.54 16.77 8.39
C GLY A 162 29.81 16.26 9.09
N ARG A 163 29.96 14.94 9.32
CA ARG A 163 30.98 14.39 10.26
C ARG A 163 32.14 13.60 9.64
N GLY A 164 32.20 13.43 8.33
CA GLY A 164 33.35 12.85 7.63
C GLY A 164 33.25 11.34 7.40
N ALA A 165 33.43 10.99 6.12
CA ALA A 165 33.57 9.72 5.37
C ALA A 165 33.49 8.30 6.01
N GLU A 166 33.60 8.07 7.32
CA GLU A 166 33.72 6.69 7.85
C GLU A 166 32.41 5.89 7.87
N VAL A 167 31.27 6.52 7.62
CA VAL A 167 29.94 5.91 7.85
C VAL A 167 29.33 5.26 6.60
N CYS A 168 30.12 5.15 5.52
CA CYS A 168 29.68 4.55 4.25
C CYS A 168 29.19 3.09 4.40
N VAL A 169 29.68 2.34 5.40
CA VAL A 169 29.37 0.91 5.55
C VAL A 169 27.98 0.65 6.14
N ALA A 170 27.50 1.50 7.06
CA ALA A 170 26.23 1.30 7.75
C ALA A 170 25.00 1.64 6.88
N ASN A 171 25.16 2.53 5.88
CA ASN A 171 24.06 2.93 5.01
C ASN A 171 23.70 1.86 3.96
N VAL A 172 24.66 1.03 3.54
CA VAL A 172 24.45 -0.03 2.52
C VAL A 172 23.33 -1.01 2.89
N PRO A 173 23.27 -1.58 4.11
CA PRO A 173 22.18 -2.49 4.48
C PRO A 173 20.82 -1.78 4.58
N LEU A 174 20.78 -0.51 5.01
CA LEU A 174 19.54 0.29 5.05
C LEU A 174 19.01 0.57 3.63
N LEU A 175 19.90 0.86 2.70
CA LEU A 175 19.61 0.98 1.27
C LEU A 175 19.04 -0.34 0.71
N LEU A 176 19.75 -1.46 0.90
CA LEU A 176 19.30 -2.79 0.48
C LEU A 176 17.92 -3.14 1.06
N LEU A 177 17.71 -2.81 2.33
CA LEU A 177 16.43 -3.03 2.99
C LEU A 177 15.33 -2.18 2.34
N ARG A 178 15.55 -0.88 2.10
CA ARG A 178 14.58 -0.05 1.35
C ARG A 178 14.29 -0.64 -0.03
N PHE A 179 15.31 -1.11 -0.74
CA PHE A 179 15.12 -1.70 -2.07
C PHE A 179 14.29 -2.97 -2.04
N ALA A 180 14.44 -3.83 -1.03
CA ALA A 180 13.56 -4.98 -0.84
C ALA A 180 12.12 -4.57 -0.48
N LEU A 181 11.94 -3.46 0.23
CA LEU A 181 10.64 -2.99 0.71
C LEU A 181 9.86 -2.17 -0.34
N GLN A 182 10.53 -1.53 -1.30
CA GLN A 182 9.89 -0.72 -2.34
C GLN A 182 8.93 -1.49 -3.28
N PRO A 183 9.29 -2.67 -3.83
CA PRO A 183 8.36 -3.48 -4.64
C PRO A 183 7.15 -3.94 -3.83
N LEU A 184 7.35 -4.25 -2.56
CA LEU A 184 6.30 -4.69 -1.65
C LEU A 184 5.26 -3.57 -1.43
N ARG A 185 5.71 -2.31 -1.47
CA ARG A 185 4.84 -1.13 -1.41
C ARG A 185 3.92 -1.01 -2.61
N VAL A 186 4.44 -1.23 -3.82
CA VAL A 186 3.61 -1.22 -5.04
C VAL A 186 2.67 -2.41 -5.07
N PHE A 187 3.09 -3.56 -4.53
CA PHE A 187 2.20 -4.70 -4.36
C PHE A 187 1.04 -4.38 -3.40
N SER A 188 1.31 -3.68 -2.30
CA SER A 188 0.28 -3.20 -1.36
C SER A 188 -0.66 -2.18 -1.99
N ALA A 189 -0.15 -1.23 -2.78
CA ALA A 189 -0.99 -0.27 -3.50
C ALA A 189 -1.86 -0.97 -4.54
N TRP A 190 -1.27 -1.92 -5.28
CA TRP A 190 -1.97 -2.71 -6.28
C TRP A 190 -3.07 -3.59 -5.68
N SER A 191 -2.81 -4.24 -4.55
CA SER A 191 -3.82 -5.06 -3.86
C SER A 191 -4.98 -4.19 -3.35
N GLY A 192 -4.69 -2.99 -2.86
CA GLY A 192 -5.69 -1.98 -2.52
C GLY A 192 -6.55 -1.58 -3.71
N THR A 193 -5.93 -1.24 -4.85
CA THR A 193 -6.66 -0.89 -6.08
C THR A 193 -7.51 -2.04 -6.60
N ARG A 194 -6.97 -3.27 -6.63
CA ARG A 194 -7.73 -4.46 -7.02
C ARG A 194 -8.93 -4.71 -6.13
N ARG A 195 -8.81 -4.48 -4.82
CA ARG A 195 -9.94 -4.61 -3.88
C ARG A 195 -11.02 -3.57 -4.17
N THR A 196 -10.63 -2.31 -4.42
CA THR A 196 -11.59 -1.26 -4.78
C THR A 196 -12.28 -1.55 -6.11
N TRP A 197 -11.55 -2.05 -7.11
CA TRP A 197 -12.13 -2.45 -8.39
C TRP A 197 -13.18 -3.56 -8.23
N ARG A 198 -12.88 -4.61 -7.45
CA ARG A 198 -13.86 -5.66 -7.15
C ARG A 198 -15.12 -5.13 -6.44
N MET A 199 -14.97 -4.12 -5.59
CA MET A 199 -16.12 -3.47 -4.94
C MET A 199 -16.95 -2.64 -5.91
N GLN A 200 -16.32 -1.99 -6.90
CA GLN A 200 -17.04 -1.22 -7.92
C GLN A 200 -17.79 -2.13 -8.89
N GLU A 201 -17.16 -3.21 -9.34
CA GLU A 201 -17.78 -4.20 -10.23
C GLU A 201 -19.04 -4.84 -9.60
N GLY A 202 -19.01 -5.09 -8.28
CA GLY A 202 -20.18 -5.57 -7.54
C GLY A 202 -21.30 -4.54 -7.35
N VAL A 203 -21.01 -3.23 -7.45
CA VAL A 203 -22.03 -2.16 -7.37
C VAL A 203 -22.65 -1.89 -8.72
N GLU A 204 -21.87 -1.92 -9.81
CA GLU A 204 -22.39 -1.76 -11.17
C GLU A 204 -23.31 -2.92 -11.58
N THR A 205 -22.97 -4.15 -11.19
CA THR A 205 -23.83 -5.32 -11.42
C THR A 205 -25.11 -5.31 -10.56
N ASN A 206 -25.08 -4.65 -9.41
CA ASN A 206 -26.25 -4.43 -8.54
C ASN A 206 -26.84 -3.02 -8.71
N ALA A 207 -26.48 -2.29 -9.78
CA ALA A 207 -27.11 -1.02 -10.08
C ALA A 207 -28.59 -1.32 -10.32
N ILE A 208 -29.41 -0.95 -9.33
CA ILE A 208 -30.85 -1.17 -9.32
C ILE A 208 -31.35 -0.51 -10.60
N ASN A 209 -31.82 -1.33 -11.54
CA ASN A 209 -32.35 -0.83 -12.79
C ASN A 209 -33.70 -0.18 -12.48
N PHE A 210 -33.68 1.12 -12.21
CA PHE A 210 -34.89 1.89 -11.91
C PHE A 210 -35.86 1.92 -13.09
N ASP A 211 -35.38 1.64 -14.31
CA ASP A 211 -36.24 1.49 -15.50
C ASP A 211 -37.03 0.16 -15.50
N ALA A 212 -36.66 -0.80 -14.64
CA ALA A 212 -37.40 -2.05 -14.47
C ALA A 212 -38.49 -1.98 -13.39
N LEU A 213 -38.64 -0.83 -12.71
CA LEU A 213 -39.79 -0.63 -11.85
C LEU A 213 -41.01 -0.43 -12.76
N PRO A 214 -42.05 -1.29 -12.65
CA PRO A 214 -43.27 -1.07 -13.40
C PRO A 214 -43.74 0.34 -13.06
N GLU A 215 -43.89 1.17 -14.09
CA GLU A 215 -44.54 2.46 -13.99
C GLU A 215 -45.88 2.17 -13.33
N GLU A 216 -45.98 2.47 -12.03
CA GLU A 216 -47.23 2.39 -11.28
C GLU A 216 -48.07 3.53 -11.85
N SER A 217 -48.62 3.24 -13.02
CA SER A 217 -49.47 4.08 -13.82
C SER A 217 -50.55 4.51 -12.86
N GLY A 218 -50.43 5.77 -12.45
CA GLY A 218 -51.32 6.40 -11.50
C GLY A 218 -52.73 6.38 -12.03
N HIS A 219 -53.39 5.25 -11.88
CA HIS A 219 -54.83 5.16 -11.76
C HIS A 219 -55.16 5.64 -10.34
N PHE A 220 -54.81 6.91 -10.06
CA PHE A 220 -55.49 7.70 -9.05
C PHE A 220 -56.92 7.81 -9.57
N GLY A 221 -57.73 6.81 -9.22
CA GLY A 221 -59.17 6.87 -9.37
C GLY A 221 -59.60 8.13 -8.66
N TYR A 222 -60.01 9.13 -9.43
CA TYR A 222 -60.82 10.22 -8.92
C TYR A 222 -62.06 9.57 -8.31
N VAL A 223 -62.07 9.45 -6.99
CA VAL A 223 -63.27 9.09 -6.24
C VAL A 223 -64.25 10.22 -6.48
N GLN A 224 -65.16 9.97 -7.42
CA GLN A 224 -66.23 10.88 -7.77
C GLN A 224 -67.20 10.89 -6.58
N HIS A 225 -67.05 11.89 -5.72
CA HIS A 225 -68.00 12.15 -4.64
C HIS A 225 -69.26 12.76 -5.26
N ASN A 226 -70.26 11.91 -5.56
CA ASN A 226 -71.60 12.37 -5.88
C ASN A 226 -72.29 12.81 -4.58
N GLY A 227 -72.61 14.09 -4.51
CA GLY A 227 -73.55 14.70 -3.57
C GLY A 227 -74.63 15.40 -4.36
#